data_AF-A0A7S3S5Y1-F1
#
_entry.id   AF-A0A7S3S5Y1-F1
#
_cell.length_a   1.000
_cell.length_b   1.000
_cell.length_c   1.000
_cell.angle_alpha   90.00
_cell.angle_beta   90.00
_cell.angle_gamma   90.00
#
_symmetry.space_group_name_H-M   'P 1'
#
loop_
_entity.id
_entity.type
_entity.pdbx_description
1 polymer ?
#
loop_
_entity_poly.entity_id
_entity_poly.type
_entity_poly.pdbx_seq_one_letter_code
_entity_poly.pdbx_strand_id
1 'polypeptide(L)'
;AASAWGGGATCGPPRATARMTSLFEKENPYVEQMVATARQISRRGYGILAADESLVTAGKRLETIGLDNTVENRRAFRELLFTTPGLEKYISGCILFDETMYQTTSGGERFVDILKRRGILVGTKLDTGLRPIAGTHGETRTGGLDGLGDRVLNYRKEGATFAKWRAVLHVG
;
A
#
# COMPACT_ATOMS: atom_id res chain seq x y z
N ALA A 1 -15.22 53.82 -38.98
CA ALA A 1 -13.77 53.82 -38.73
C ALA A 1 -13.49 52.97 -37.48
N ALA A 2 -12.39 52.20 -37.52
CA ALA A 2 -11.82 51.30 -36.50
C ALA A 2 -12.62 50.01 -36.20
N SER A 3 -12.49 48.95 -37.02
CA SER A 3 -11.41 47.94 -37.08
C SER A 3 -11.59 46.79 -36.07
N ALA A 4 -12.07 45.66 -36.58
CA ALA A 4 -12.15 44.39 -35.90
C ALA A 4 -10.74 43.85 -35.55
N TRP A 5 -10.52 43.49 -34.28
CA TRP A 5 -9.33 42.74 -33.86
C TRP A 5 -9.66 41.24 -33.89
N GLY A 6 -9.55 40.66 -35.08
CA GLY A 6 -9.46 39.20 -35.25
C GLY A 6 -8.04 38.76 -34.92
N GLY A 7 -7.79 38.41 -33.67
CA GLY A 7 -6.55 37.74 -33.24
C GLY A 7 -6.82 36.26 -33.03
N GLY A 8 -6.68 35.46 -34.09
CA GLY A 8 -6.69 34.00 -33.99
C GLY A 8 -5.50 33.56 -33.14
N ALA A 9 -5.75 33.12 -31.91
CA ALA A 9 -4.77 32.38 -31.14
C ALA A 9 -4.58 31.01 -31.81
N THR A 10 -3.63 30.91 -32.73
CA THR A 10 -3.16 29.62 -33.20
C THR A 10 -2.47 28.94 -32.03
N CYS A 11 -3.12 27.94 -31.44
CA CYS A 11 -2.46 26.95 -30.60
C CYS A 11 -1.23 26.45 -31.36
N GLY A 12 -0.03 26.81 -30.88
CA GLY A 12 1.19 26.19 -31.36
C GLY A 12 1.10 24.67 -31.24
N PRO A 13 1.87 23.92 -32.04
CA PRO A 13 1.89 22.47 -31.95
C PRO A 13 2.12 22.05 -30.48
N PRO A 14 1.47 20.99 -29.98
CA PRO A 14 1.68 20.53 -28.62
C PRO A 14 3.17 20.36 -28.41
N ARG A 15 3.73 21.10 -27.45
CA ARG A 15 5.15 21.05 -27.11
C ARG A 15 5.46 19.59 -26.84
N ALA A 16 6.31 18.97 -27.66
CA ALA A 16 6.69 17.59 -27.49
C ALA A 16 7.28 17.46 -26.07
N THR A 17 6.51 16.86 -25.16
CA THR A 17 6.99 16.50 -23.84
C THR A 17 7.91 15.32 -24.04
N ALA A 18 9.21 15.59 -24.17
CA ALA A 18 10.23 14.57 -24.09
C ALA A 18 10.12 13.94 -22.69
N ARG A 19 9.52 12.75 -22.63
CA ARG A 19 9.44 11.96 -21.41
C ARG A 19 10.70 11.13 -21.35
N MET A 20 11.63 11.51 -20.48
CA MET A 20 12.78 10.66 -20.18
C MET A 20 12.26 9.39 -19.49
N THR A 21 12.12 8.32 -20.26
CA THR A 21 11.67 7.01 -19.74
C THR A 21 12.87 6.09 -19.62
N SER A 22 13.01 5.44 -18.47
CA SER A 22 14.02 4.39 -18.25
C SER A 22 13.76 3.15 -19.13
N LEU A 23 14.78 2.32 -19.36
CA LEU A 23 14.60 1.01 -20.02
C LEU A 23 13.55 0.16 -19.29
N PHE A 24 13.56 0.21 -17.95
CA PHE A 24 12.56 -0.44 -17.11
C PHE A 24 11.13 -0.01 -17.44
N GLU A 25 10.88 1.29 -17.66
CA GLU A 25 9.53 1.77 -18.02
C GLU A 25 9.09 1.36 -19.43
N LYS A 26 10.04 1.10 -20.34
CA LYS A 26 9.73 0.66 -21.72
C LYS A 26 9.43 -0.83 -21.80
N GLU A 27 10.16 -1.64 -21.03
CA GLU A 27 10.13 -3.10 -21.15
C GLU A 27 9.18 -3.77 -20.14
N ASN A 28 8.78 -3.06 -19.08
CA ASN A 28 7.92 -3.63 -18.05
C ASN A 28 6.43 -3.60 -18.47
N PRO A 29 5.79 -4.77 -18.67
CA PRO A 29 4.40 -4.84 -19.13
C PRO A 29 3.37 -4.37 -18.08
N TYR A 30 3.81 -4.13 -16.84
CA TYR A 30 2.93 -3.74 -15.74
C TYR A 30 2.89 -2.23 -15.47
N VAL A 31 3.63 -1.40 -16.22
CA VAL A 31 3.76 0.04 -15.94
C VAL A 31 2.39 0.74 -15.93
N GLU A 32 1.55 0.49 -16.93
CA GLU A 32 0.22 1.10 -16.99
C GLU A 32 -0.65 0.69 -15.80
N GLN A 33 -0.61 -0.58 -15.42
CA GLN A 33 -1.31 -1.11 -14.25
C GLN A 33 -0.80 -0.45 -12.97
N MET A 34 0.52 -0.31 -12.79
CA MET A 34 1.13 0.33 -11.62
C MET A 34 0.73 1.81 -11.52
N VAL A 35 0.71 2.53 -12.64
CA VAL A 35 0.26 3.93 -12.69
C VAL A 35 -1.23 4.05 -12.35
N ALA A 36 -2.07 3.15 -12.86
CA ALA A 36 -3.49 3.12 -12.53
C ALA A 36 -3.72 2.87 -11.03
N THR A 37 -3.05 1.86 -10.46
CA THR A 37 -3.08 1.57 -9.02
C THR A 37 -2.62 2.77 -8.20
N ALA A 38 -1.49 3.40 -8.56
CA ALA A 38 -0.96 4.56 -7.84
C ALA A 38 -1.96 5.73 -7.85
N ARG A 39 -2.58 6.03 -8.99
CA ARG A 39 -3.62 7.06 -9.11
C ARG A 39 -4.85 6.77 -8.25
N GLN A 40 -5.27 5.50 -8.19
CA GLN A 40 -6.39 5.08 -7.35
C GLN A 40 -6.06 5.22 -5.86
N ILE A 41 -4.85 4.84 -5.43
CA ILE A 41 -4.39 5.01 -4.05
C ILE A 41 -4.34 6.51 -3.68
N SER A 42 -3.81 7.36 -4.55
CA SER A 42 -3.58 8.78 -4.28
C SER A 42 -4.78 9.69 -4.62
N ARG A 43 -5.98 9.15 -4.76
CA ARG A 43 -7.17 9.95 -5.12
C ARG A 43 -7.53 10.93 -4.00
N ARG A 44 -7.97 12.14 -4.36
CA ARG A 44 -8.26 13.22 -3.41
C ARG A 44 -9.38 12.84 -2.44
N GLY A 45 -9.17 13.08 -1.15
CA GLY A 45 -10.15 12.80 -0.10
C GLY A 45 -10.10 11.37 0.45
N TYR A 46 -9.11 10.57 0.02
CA TYR A 46 -8.91 9.21 0.48
C TYR A 46 -7.52 9.02 1.08
N GLY A 47 -7.39 8.03 1.96
CA GLY A 47 -6.14 7.63 2.60
C GLY A 47 -5.90 6.13 2.56
N ILE A 48 -4.78 5.73 3.16
CA ILE A 48 -4.38 4.33 3.32
C ILE A 48 -4.59 3.93 4.77
N LEU A 49 -5.28 2.81 5.02
CA LEU A 49 -5.32 2.17 6.33
C LEU A 49 -4.11 1.23 6.47
N ALA A 50 -3.14 1.58 7.30
CA ALA A 50 -2.00 0.73 7.61
C ALA A 50 -2.34 -0.24 8.75
N ALA A 51 -2.80 -1.45 8.40
CA ALA A 51 -3.16 -2.53 9.32
C ALA A 51 -2.14 -3.67 9.29
N ASP A 52 -0.87 -3.33 9.03
CA ASP A 52 0.24 -4.26 8.82
C ASP A 52 1.15 -4.40 10.05
N GLU A 53 0.60 -4.21 11.24
CA GLU A 53 1.36 -4.43 12.47
C GLU A 53 1.79 -5.88 12.58
N SER A 54 3.08 -6.11 12.82
CA SER A 54 3.61 -7.44 13.11
C SER A 54 2.94 -8.03 14.36
N LEU A 55 3.03 -9.34 14.54
CA LEU A 55 2.47 -10.03 15.72
C LEU A 55 2.90 -9.39 17.05
N VAL A 56 4.16 -8.97 17.14
CA VAL A 56 4.71 -8.29 18.32
C VAL A 56 4.11 -6.89 18.49
N THR A 57 3.97 -6.14 17.40
CA THR A 57 3.44 -4.76 17.45
C THR A 57 1.95 -4.77 17.75
N ALA A 58 1.20 -5.69 17.14
CA ALA A 58 -0.21 -5.91 17.42
C ALA A 58 -0.43 -6.35 18.88
N GLY A 59 0.42 -7.24 19.41
CA GLY A 59 0.40 -7.66 20.80
C GLY A 59 0.53 -6.49 21.76
N LYS A 60 1.55 -5.65 21.59
CA LYS A 60 1.71 -4.42 22.39
C LYS A 60 0.47 -3.53 22.35
N ARG A 61 -0.19 -3.44 21.19
CA ARG A 61 -1.43 -2.64 21.04
C ARG A 61 -2.60 -3.26 21.80
N LEU A 62 -2.77 -4.58 21.74
CA LEU A 62 -3.81 -5.31 22.50
C LEU A 62 -3.57 -5.25 24.01
N GLU A 63 -2.32 -5.34 24.45
CA GLU A 63 -1.93 -5.23 25.86
C GLU A 63 -2.35 -3.88 26.46
N THR A 64 -2.30 -2.78 25.69
CA THR A 64 -2.73 -1.46 26.19
C THR A 64 -4.20 -1.38 26.61
N ILE A 65 -5.02 -2.31 26.13
CA ILE A 65 -6.45 -2.42 26.47
C ILE A 65 -6.77 -3.69 27.27
N GLY A 66 -5.76 -4.35 27.81
CA GLY A 66 -5.91 -5.54 28.66
C GLY A 66 -6.30 -6.82 27.91
N LEU A 67 -6.03 -6.91 26.60
CA LEU A 67 -6.27 -8.12 25.80
C LEU A 67 -4.98 -8.90 25.53
N ASP A 68 -5.08 -10.22 25.61
CA ASP A 68 -3.99 -11.12 25.27
C ASP A 68 -3.70 -11.13 23.77
N ASN A 69 -2.42 -11.35 23.41
CA ASN A 69 -1.98 -11.44 22.02
C ASN A 69 -2.30 -12.80 21.37
N THR A 70 -3.58 -13.13 21.24
CA THR A 70 -4.05 -14.36 20.58
C THR A 70 -4.35 -14.11 19.10
N VAL A 71 -4.33 -15.18 18.29
CA VAL A 71 -4.73 -15.13 16.87
C VAL A 71 -6.16 -14.58 16.75
N GLU A 72 -7.06 -15.04 17.61
CA GLU A 72 -8.46 -14.62 17.60
C GLU A 72 -8.61 -13.13 17.92
N ASN A 73 -7.92 -12.61 18.93
CA ASN A 73 -7.99 -11.18 19.25
C ASN A 73 -7.42 -10.31 18.14
N ARG A 74 -6.31 -10.74 17.51
CA ARG A 74 -5.75 -10.04 16.34
C ARG A 74 -6.71 -10.06 15.15
N ARG A 75 -7.34 -11.21 14.87
CA ARG A 75 -8.33 -11.40 13.81
C ARG A 75 -9.57 -10.54 14.06
N ALA A 76 -10.14 -10.59 15.26
CA ALA A 76 -11.29 -9.78 15.67
C ALA A 76 -11.01 -8.28 15.55
N PHE A 77 -9.82 -7.82 15.93
CA PHE A 77 -9.41 -6.43 15.73
C PHE A 77 -9.41 -6.03 14.24
N ARG A 78 -8.91 -6.89 13.35
CA ARG A 78 -8.92 -6.61 11.90
C ARG A 78 -10.32 -6.72 11.30
N GLU A 79 -11.12 -7.66 11.76
CA GLU A 79 -12.53 -7.77 11.38
C GLU A 79 -13.28 -6.49 11.72
N LEU A 80 -13.11 -5.95 12.92
CA LEU A 80 -13.68 -4.66 13.32
C LEU A 80 -13.33 -3.55 12.32
N LEU A 81 -12.05 -3.45 11.94
CA LEU A 81 -11.60 -2.44 10.98
C LEU A 81 -12.22 -2.63 9.60
N PHE A 82 -12.13 -3.84 9.03
CA PHE A 82 -12.49 -4.08 7.63
C PHE A 82 -14.00 -4.23 7.39
N THR A 83 -14.76 -4.55 8.42
CA THR A 83 -16.23 -4.64 8.34
C THR A 83 -16.92 -3.31 8.63
N THR A 84 -16.20 -2.29 9.15
CA THR A 84 -16.72 -0.95 9.45
C THR A 84 -17.55 -0.40 8.27
N PRO A 85 -18.85 -0.06 8.47
CA PRO A 85 -19.70 0.45 7.40
C PRO A 85 -19.19 1.76 6.79
N GLY A 86 -19.15 1.86 5.46
CA GLY A 86 -18.76 3.07 4.76
C GLY A 86 -17.25 3.37 4.75
N LEU A 87 -16.41 2.43 5.17
CA LEU A 87 -14.95 2.56 5.16
C LEU A 87 -14.41 2.97 3.78
N GLU A 88 -14.99 2.41 2.73
CA GLU A 88 -14.63 2.65 1.33
C GLU A 88 -14.84 4.09 0.84
N LYS A 89 -15.55 4.92 1.62
CA LYS A 89 -15.72 6.35 1.34
C LYS A 89 -14.46 7.16 1.64
N TYR A 90 -13.55 6.64 2.45
CA TYR A 90 -12.37 7.36 2.91
C TYR A 90 -11.06 6.59 2.70
N ILE A 91 -11.12 5.27 2.55
CA ILE A 91 -9.93 4.44 2.36
C ILE A 91 -9.85 3.98 0.91
N SER A 92 -8.73 4.28 0.24
CA SER A 92 -8.43 3.80 -1.12
C SER A 92 -7.62 2.52 -1.11
N GLY A 93 -6.84 2.28 -0.06
CA GLY A 93 -6.05 1.06 0.08
C GLY A 93 -5.82 0.67 1.55
N CYS A 94 -5.63 -0.62 1.78
CA CYS A 94 -5.29 -1.16 3.09
C CYS A 94 -4.04 -2.02 3.00
N ILE A 95 -3.06 -1.77 3.87
CA ILE A 95 -1.83 -2.56 3.97
C ILE A 95 -2.05 -3.63 5.02
N LEU A 96 -1.88 -4.89 4.64
CA LEU A 96 -2.09 -6.04 5.51
C LEU A 96 -0.74 -6.66 5.93
N PHE A 97 -0.73 -7.24 7.12
CA PHE A 97 0.33 -8.15 7.55
C PHE A 97 0.11 -9.55 6.97
N ASP A 98 1.17 -10.35 6.90
CA ASP A 98 1.14 -11.71 6.32
C ASP A 98 0.03 -12.58 6.92
N GLU A 99 -0.09 -12.62 8.25
CA GLU A 99 -1.18 -13.34 8.94
C GLU A 99 -2.57 -12.91 8.45
N THR A 100 -2.78 -11.60 8.27
CA THR A 100 -4.07 -11.03 7.89
C THR A 100 -4.45 -11.29 6.43
N MET A 101 -3.47 -11.45 5.53
CA MET A 101 -3.71 -11.76 4.11
C MET A 101 -4.46 -13.09 3.93
N TYR A 102 -4.24 -14.03 4.85
CA TYR A 102 -4.80 -15.39 4.81
C TYR A 102 -5.92 -15.60 5.83
N GLN A 103 -6.25 -14.60 6.65
CA GLN A 103 -7.32 -14.68 7.63
C GLN A 103 -8.71 -14.47 7.04
N THR A 104 -9.69 -15.00 7.75
CA THR A 104 -11.11 -14.82 7.52
C THR A 104 -11.77 -14.11 8.70
N THR A 105 -12.93 -13.53 8.43
CA THR A 105 -13.92 -13.14 9.43
C THR A 105 -14.38 -14.34 10.25
N SER A 106 -15.04 -14.07 11.37
CA SER A 106 -15.73 -15.08 12.16
C SER A 106 -16.79 -15.84 11.35
N GLY A 107 -17.35 -15.21 10.31
CA GLY A 107 -18.28 -15.80 9.35
C GLY A 107 -17.63 -16.54 8.17
N GLY A 108 -16.30 -16.69 8.13
CA GLY A 108 -15.59 -17.46 7.10
C GLY A 108 -15.25 -16.70 5.82
N GLU A 109 -15.59 -15.42 5.70
CA GLU A 109 -15.24 -14.60 4.54
C GLU A 109 -13.82 -14.03 4.67
N ARG A 110 -13.01 -14.13 3.61
CA ARG A 110 -11.63 -13.60 3.59
C ARG A 110 -11.60 -12.08 3.66
N PHE A 111 -10.68 -11.52 4.44
CA PHE A 111 -10.51 -10.06 4.53
C PHE A 111 -10.17 -9.41 3.20
N VAL A 112 -9.34 -10.08 2.40
CA VAL A 112 -8.97 -9.61 1.05
C VAL A 112 -10.21 -9.43 0.16
N ASP A 113 -11.14 -10.37 0.21
CA ASP A 113 -12.35 -10.33 -0.62
C ASP A 113 -13.32 -9.23 -0.17
N ILE A 114 -13.43 -9.00 1.14
CA ILE A 114 -14.21 -7.89 1.71
C ILE A 114 -13.70 -6.55 1.19
N LEU A 115 -12.38 -6.31 1.29
CA LEU A 115 -11.76 -5.06 0.85
C LEU A 115 -11.94 -4.85 -0.66
N LYS A 116 -11.69 -5.90 -1.45
CA LYS A 116 -11.83 -5.85 -2.92
C LYS A 116 -13.27 -5.58 -3.35
N ARG A 117 -14.26 -6.25 -2.75
CA ARG A 117 -15.69 -6.01 -3.06
C ARG A 117 -16.12 -4.57 -2.75
N ARG A 118 -15.49 -3.95 -1.75
CA ARG A 118 -15.71 -2.55 -1.38
C ARG A 118 -14.88 -1.56 -2.21
N GLY A 119 -14.11 -2.03 -3.20
CA GLY A 119 -13.27 -1.18 -4.04
C GLY A 119 -12.02 -0.62 -3.34
N ILE A 120 -11.64 -1.19 -2.20
CA ILE A 120 -10.43 -0.86 -1.46
C ILE A 120 -9.29 -1.74 -1.97
N LEU A 121 -8.19 -1.12 -2.39
CA LEU A 121 -7.01 -1.85 -2.85
C LEU A 121 -6.34 -2.58 -1.69
N VAL A 122 -5.89 -3.81 -1.94
CA VAL A 122 -5.13 -4.57 -0.96
C VAL A 122 -3.64 -4.38 -1.23
N GLY A 123 -2.89 -4.08 -0.18
CA GLY A 123 -1.44 -4.01 -0.18
C GLY A 123 -0.84 -4.88 0.90
N THR A 124 0.44 -5.21 0.76
CA THR A 124 1.17 -6.08 1.70
C THR A 124 2.49 -5.45 2.16
N LYS A 125 2.90 -5.75 3.38
CA LYS A 125 4.23 -5.41 3.89
C LYS A 125 5.24 -6.47 3.45
N LEU A 126 6.30 -6.06 2.75
CA LEU A 126 7.31 -6.99 2.19
C LEU A 126 8.64 -7.03 2.96
N ASP A 127 8.92 -6.02 3.79
CA ASP A 127 10.14 -5.99 4.59
C ASP A 127 10.13 -7.03 5.72
N THR A 128 11.29 -7.61 6.02
CA THR A 128 11.47 -8.58 7.12
C THR A 128 11.99 -7.91 8.40
N GLY A 129 11.78 -6.59 8.49
CA GLY A 129 12.13 -5.77 9.63
C GLY A 129 13.56 -5.22 9.62
N LEU A 130 13.87 -4.52 10.70
CA LEU A 130 15.14 -3.83 10.89
C LEU A 130 16.24 -4.77 11.40
N ARG A 131 17.48 -4.48 11.04
CA ARG A 131 18.70 -5.11 11.54
C ARG A 131 19.73 -4.02 11.83
N PRO A 132 20.50 -4.11 12.93
CA PRO A 132 21.57 -3.15 13.19
C PRO A 132 22.61 -3.13 12.06
N ILE A 133 23.17 -1.96 11.78
CA ILE A 133 24.34 -1.81 10.91
C ILE A 133 25.58 -1.82 11.80
N ALA A 134 26.45 -2.82 11.60
CA ALA A 134 27.68 -2.94 12.39
C ALA A 134 28.58 -1.71 12.17
N GLY A 135 29.19 -1.21 13.25
CA GLY A 135 30.06 -0.04 13.21
C GLY A 135 29.35 1.32 13.20
N THR A 136 28.02 1.35 13.38
CA THR A 136 27.24 2.60 13.47
C THR A 136 26.69 2.83 14.87
N HIS A 137 26.29 4.07 15.17
CA HIS A 137 25.69 4.46 16.45
C HIS A 137 24.17 4.23 16.47
N GLY A 138 23.77 2.96 16.35
CA GLY A 138 22.35 2.58 16.42
C GLY A 138 21.58 2.72 15.10
N GLU A 139 22.26 2.91 13.97
CA GLU A 139 21.61 2.90 12.66
C GLU A 139 21.16 1.48 12.27
N THR A 140 20.13 1.41 11.42
CA THR A 140 19.53 0.15 11.01
C THR A 140 19.39 0.03 9.50
N ARG A 141 19.55 -1.19 8.99
CA ARG A 141 19.18 -1.58 7.63
C ARG A 141 17.88 -2.37 7.66
N THR A 142 17.13 -2.35 6.57
CA THR A 142 15.90 -3.14 6.43
C THR A 142 16.17 -4.37 5.58
N GLY A 143 15.80 -5.55 6.08
CA GLY A 143 15.97 -6.82 5.37
C GLY A 143 14.77 -7.21 4.51
N GLY A 144 14.95 -8.26 3.70
CA GLY A 144 13.87 -8.90 2.95
C GLY A 144 14.05 -8.95 1.43
N LEU A 145 15.23 -8.64 0.88
CA LEU A 145 15.45 -8.75 -0.57
C LEU A 145 15.56 -10.21 -1.03
N ASP A 146 16.11 -11.08 -0.18
CA ASP A 146 16.22 -12.51 -0.47
C ASP A 146 14.83 -13.14 -0.65
N GLY A 147 14.60 -13.80 -1.79
CA GLY A 147 13.30 -14.41 -2.12
C GLY A 147 12.15 -13.43 -2.33
N LEU A 148 12.43 -12.12 -2.50
CA LEU A 148 11.38 -11.09 -2.64
C LEU A 148 10.49 -11.35 -3.86
N GLY A 149 11.07 -11.79 -4.99
CA GLY A 149 10.32 -12.06 -6.23
C GLY A 149 9.20 -13.08 -6.03
N ASP A 150 9.52 -14.23 -5.42
CA ASP A 150 8.54 -15.29 -5.15
C ASP A 150 7.44 -14.83 -4.20
N ARG A 151 7.81 -14.08 -3.15
CA ARG A 151 6.83 -13.51 -2.21
C ARG A 151 5.90 -12.52 -2.90
N VAL A 152 6.42 -11.63 -3.75
CA VAL A 152 5.61 -10.70 -4.54
C VAL A 152 4.63 -11.46 -5.43
N LEU A 153 5.07 -12.52 -6.11
CA LEU A 153 4.19 -13.35 -6.94
C LEU A 153 3.08 -13.99 -6.11
N ASN A 154 3.39 -14.50 -4.92
CA ASN A 154 2.41 -15.11 -4.03
C ASN A 154 1.38 -14.09 -3.53
N TYR A 155 1.80 -12.92 -3.03
CA TYR A 155 0.84 -11.89 -2.60
C TYR A 155 0.00 -11.34 -3.75
N ARG A 156 0.57 -11.24 -4.96
CA ARG A 156 -0.18 -10.86 -6.16
C ARG A 156 -1.27 -11.88 -6.49
N LYS A 157 -1.00 -13.18 -6.36
CA LYS A 157 -2.02 -14.25 -6.51
C LYS A 157 -3.13 -14.11 -5.48
N GLU A 158 -2.79 -13.74 -4.25
CA GLU A 158 -3.79 -13.46 -3.21
C GLU A 158 -4.56 -12.16 -3.41
N GLY A 159 -4.19 -11.32 -4.39
CA GLY A 159 -4.91 -10.10 -4.75
C GLY A 159 -4.30 -8.80 -4.26
N ALA A 160 -3.06 -8.82 -3.72
CA ALA A 160 -2.33 -7.60 -3.44
C ALA A 160 -1.94 -6.87 -4.74
N THR A 161 -2.07 -5.54 -4.74
CA THR A 161 -1.84 -4.67 -5.90
C THR A 161 -0.75 -3.62 -5.65
N PHE A 162 -0.42 -3.38 -4.38
CA PHE A 162 0.69 -2.51 -3.97
C PHE A 162 1.42 -3.11 -2.76
N ALA A 163 2.55 -2.52 -2.41
CA ALA A 163 3.37 -3.00 -1.30
C ALA A 163 3.93 -1.86 -0.47
N LYS A 164 4.35 -2.21 0.75
CA LYS A 164 5.01 -1.30 1.69
C LYS A 164 6.34 -1.89 2.16
N TRP A 165 7.35 -1.03 2.27
CA TRP A 165 8.65 -1.34 2.84
C TRP A 165 9.06 -0.21 3.79
N ARG A 166 9.39 -0.53 5.05
CA ARG A 166 9.74 0.47 6.06
C ARG A 166 11.24 0.51 6.34
N ALA A 167 11.89 1.64 6.05
CA ALA A 167 13.23 1.98 6.56
C ALA A 167 13.13 3.02 7.69
N VAL A 168 14.16 3.08 8.55
CA VAL A 168 14.23 4.03 9.67
C VAL A 168 15.58 4.72 9.64
N LEU A 169 15.56 6.05 9.76
CA LEU A 169 16.73 6.88 9.97
C LEU A 169 16.59 7.53 11.34
N HIS A 170 17.69 7.56 12.09
CA HIS A 170 17.75 8.22 13.38
C HIS A 170 18.28 9.64 13.18
N VAL A 171 17.55 10.63 13.68
CA VAL A 171 18.02 12.02 13.77
C VAL A 171 18.47 12.23 15.20
N GLY A 172 19.72 12.63 15.37
CA GLY A 172 20.37 12.90 16.66
C GLY A 172 21.25 14.13 16.56
#